data_AF-A0A3P8S5W1-F1
#
_entry.id   AF-A0A3P8S5W1-F1
#
_cell.length_a   1.000
_cell.length_b   1.000
_cell.length_c   1.000
_cell.angle_alpha   90.00
_cell.angle_beta   90.00
_cell.angle_gamma   90.00
#
_symmetry.space_group_name_H-M   'P 1'
#
loop_
_entity.id
_entity.type
_entity.pdbx_description
1 polymer ?
#
loop_
_entity_poly.entity_id
_entity_poly.type
_entity_poly.pdbx_seq_one_letter_code
_entity_poly.pdbx_strand_id
1 'polypeptide(L)'
;HTEEGSTGFPIGISHGTDQASIAMPVNPGRALMVFFSLRVTNMIFSEDLFNKSSPEYKALEQRFLELLVPYLQSNLSHFENLEILNFRNGSIVVNSRMKFGRPVAQGVTTTVYLILEDFCNTAYQTMNLAIDKYSLDVESDQADPCKFQACNEYAECKVNKWSGEAECVCNAGYFSVDGLPCQSICELQTDFCLNDGKCDIISGQGAICCRVGENWWYRGEHCEEYVSEPLVVGIAIASVAGFLLVASGVIFF
;
A
#
# COMPACT_ATOMS: atom_id res chain seq x y z
N HIS A 1 -28.43 23.77 70.27
CA HIS A 1 -27.95 25.16 70.24
C HIS A 1 -26.88 25.23 69.18
N THR A 2 -27.27 25.53 67.92
CA THR A 2 -27.31 26.89 67.30
C THR A 2 -25.89 27.37 66.98
N GLU A 3 -25.51 27.93 65.84
CA GLU A 3 -26.17 28.42 64.62
C GLU A 3 -25.06 28.78 63.60
N GLU A 4 -25.42 28.83 62.30
CA GLU A 4 -25.01 29.74 61.20
C GLU A 4 -23.68 30.54 61.34
N GLY A 5 -22.78 30.65 60.36
CA GLY A 5 -22.94 30.92 58.93
C GLY A 5 -22.28 32.27 58.60
N SER A 6 -21.29 32.34 57.69
CA SER A 6 -21.02 33.57 56.91
C SER A 6 -19.98 33.38 55.79
N THR A 7 -20.24 34.14 54.74
CA THR A 7 -19.67 34.25 53.39
C THR A 7 -18.25 34.82 53.30
N GLY A 8 -17.52 34.43 52.24
CA GLY A 8 -16.34 35.18 51.77
C GLY A 8 -15.60 34.51 50.60
N PHE A 9 -15.92 34.90 49.36
CA PHE A 9 -14.99 34.92 48.21
C PHE A 9 -14.63 36.41 47.98
N PRO A 10 -13.47 36.81 47.39
CA PRO A 10 -12.90 36.15 46.20
C PRO A 10 -11.36 36.26 45.97
N ILE A 11 -10.91 35.68 44.83
CA ILE A 11 -9.69 35.94 44.01
C ILE A 11 -8.35 35.33 44.49
N GLY A 12 -7.78 34.48 43.62
CA GLY A 12 -6.35 34.13 43.61
C GLY A 12 -6.03 32.95 42.69
N ILE A 13 -5.75 33.23 41.43
CA ILE A 13 -5.40 32.30 40.35
C ILE A 13 -4.07 31.59 40.62
N SER A 14 -4.00 30.27 40.38
CA SER A 14 -2.80 29.63 39.82
C SER A 14 -3.20 28.37 39.05
N HIS A 15 -3.25 28.51 37.74
CA HIS A 15 -3.35 27.44 36.76
C HIS A 15 -2.10 26.54 36.86
N GLY A 16 -2.30 25.28 37.21
CA GLY A 16 -1.29 24.22 37.10
C GLY A 16 -1.98 22.97 36.58
N THR A 17 -2.21 22.92 35.28
CA THR A 17 -2.69 21.70 34.61
C THR A 17 -1.54 20.72 34.52
N ASP A 18 -1.41 19.86 35.53
CA ASP A 18 -0.71 18.58 35.39
C ASP A 18 -1.53 17.73 34.43
N GLN A 19 -1.16 17.79 33.15
CA GLN A 19 -1.58 16.84 32.14
C GLN A 19 -0.93 15.50 32.49
N ALA A 20 -1.54 14.79 33.44
CA ALA A 20 -1.33 13.37 33.62
C ALA A 20 -1.56 12.72 32.25
N SER A 21 -0.48 12.22 31.66
CA SER A 21 -0.53 11.43 30.45
C SER A 21 -1.35 10.20 30.78
N ILE A 22 -2.64 10.24 30.41
CA ILE A 22 -3.51 9.08 30.50
C ILE A 22 -2.96 8.10 29.47
N ALA A 23 -2.06 7.23 29.92
CA ALA A 23 -1.68 6.04 29.18
C ALA A 23 -2.99 5.32 28.85
N MET A 24 -3.31 5.25 27.57
CA MET A 24 -4.47 4.50 27.11
C MET A 24 -4.34 3.06 27.61
N PRO A 25 -5.41 2.44 28.12
CA PRO A 25 -5.35 1.05 28.53
C PRO A 25 -4.96 0.21 27.31
N VAL A 26 -3.90 -0.60 27.47
CA VAL A 26 -3.57 -1.67 26.52
C VAL A 26 -4.83 -2.52 26.39
N ASN A 27 -5.42 -2.50 25.20
CA ASN A 27 -6.72 -3.12 24.92
C ASN A 27 -6.62 -4.63 25.18
N PRO A 28 -7.32 -5.20 26.17
CA PRO A 28 -7.22 -6.60 26.50
C PRO A 28 -8.04 -7.39 25.48
N GLY A 29 -7.39 -7.88 24.42
CA GLY A 29 -8.07 -8.76 23.46
C GLY A 29 -7.53 -8.78 22.03
N ARG A 30 -6.50 -8.00 21.68
CA ARG A 30 -5.85 -8.15 20.37
C ARG A 30 -4.96 -9.39 20.37
N ALA A 31 -5.20 -10.27 19.39
CA ALA A 31 -4.30 -11.38 19.08
C ALA A 31 -2.89 -10.83 18.81
N LEU A 32 -1.86 -11.51 19.35
CA LEU A 32 -0.48 -11.15 19.09
C LEU A 32 -0.14 -11.50 17.64
N MET A 33 0.39 -10.52 16.91
CA MET A 33 0.86 -10.69 15.55
C MET A 33 2.39 -10.60 15.54
N VAL A 34 3.03 -11.60 14.95
CA VAL A 34 4.48 -11.62 14.75
C VAL A 34 4.74 -11.68 13.26
N PHE A 35 5.58 -10.78 12.78
CA PHE A 35 6.03 -10.72 11.41
C PHE A 35 7.43 -11.27 11.33
N PHE A 36 7.72 -12.03 10.27
CA PHE A 36 9.08 -12.47 10.02
C PHE A 36 9.40 -12.55 8.54
N SER A 37 10.69 -12.47 8.22
CA SER A 37 11.18 -12.70 6.87
C SER A 37 12.35 -13.67 6.85
N LEU A 38 12.45 -14.47 5.80
CA LEU A 38 13.57 -15.39 5.53
C LEU A 38 13.88 -15.43 4.04
N ARG A 39 15.14 -15.68 3.67
CA ARG A 39 15.60 -15.74 2.29
C ARG A 39 15.93 -17.17 1.87
N VAL A 40 15.27 -17.65 0.83
CA VAL A 40 15.63 -18.86 0.09
C VAL A 40 16.69 -18.50 -0.94
N THR A 41 17.75 -19.30 -1.02
CA THR A 41 18.95 -19.01 -1.83
C THR A 41 19.14 -19.98 -3.00
N ASN A 42 18.55 -21.18 -2.95
CA ASN A 42 18.64 -22.18 -4.03
C ASN A 42 17.48 -22.11 -5.03
N MET A 43 16.77 -20.98 -5.08
CA MET A 43 15.70 -20.72 -6.02
C MET A 43 15.87 -19.32 -6.62
N ILE A 44 15.51 -19.18 -7.89
CA ILE A 44 15.56 -17.91 -8.62
C ILE A 44 14.18 -17.27 -8.55
N PHE A 45 14.14 -15.97 -8.29
CA PHE A 45 12.91 -15.19 -8.32
C PHE A 45 12.30 -15.17 -9.73
N SER A 46 10.99 -15.44 -9.84
CA SER A 46 10.20 -15.22 -11.07
C SER A 46 9.21 -14.08 -10.83
N GLU A 47 8.86 -13.33 -11.89
CA GLU A 47 7.82 -12.30 -11.83
C GLU A 47 6.44 -12.88 -11.47
N ASP A 48 6.19 -14.16 -11.77
CA ASP A 48 4.96 -14.85 -11.37
C ASP A 48 4.78 -14.90 -9.84
N LEU A 49 5.87 -14.78 -9.07
CA LEU A 49 5.84 -14.73 -7.61
C LEU A 49 5.32 -13.39 -7.06
N PHE A 50 5.12 -12.38 -7.90
CA PHE A 50 4.37 -11.20 -7.50
C PHE A 50 2.86 -11.45 -7.49
N ASN A 51 2.36 -12.38 -8.32
CA ASN A 51 0.94 -12.65 -8.46
C ASN A 51 0.50 -13.78 -7.53
N LYS A 52 -0.27 -13.49 -6.49
CA LYS A 52 -0.82 -14.50 -5.57
C LYS A 52 -1.70 -15.55 -6.24
N SER A 53 -2.23 -15.24 -7.42
CA SER A 53 -3.07 -16.15 -8.20
C SER A 53 -2.27 -17.11 -9.07
N SER A 54 -0.98 -16.84 -9.32
CA SER A 54 -0.15 -17.66 -10.20
C SER A 54 0.04 -19.08 -9.63
N PRO A 55 0.16 -20.10 -10.50
CA PRO A 55 0.54 -21.45 -10.08
C PRO A 55 1.86 -21.48 -9.30
N GLU A 56 2.85 -20.69 -9.71
CA GLU A 56 4.18 -20.63 -9.12
C GLU A 56 4.14 -20.09 -7.68
N TYR A 57 3.38 -19.00 -7.45
CA TYR A 57 3.17 -18.46 -6.12
C TYR A 57 2.50 -19.49 -5.21
N LYS A 58 1.37 -20.07 -5.66
CA LYS A 58 0.59 -21.03 -4.87
C LYS A 58 1.38 -22.28 -4.52
N ALA A 59 2.15 -22.81 -5.47
CA ALA A 59 2.98 -23.98 -5.25
C ALA A 59 4.08 -23.70 -4.20
N LEU A 60 4.72 -22.53 -4.28
CA LEU A 60 5.75 -22.15 -3.30
C LEU A 60 5.16 -21.86 -1.93
N GLU A 61 4.06 -21.10 -1.87
CA GLU A 61 3.31 -20.83 -0.63
C GLU A 61 2.89 -22.13 0.05
N GLN A 62 2.26 -23.05 -0.68
CA GLN A 62 1.82 -24.34 -0.14
C GLN A 62 3.00 -25.13 0.42
N ARG A 63 4.12 -25.22 -0.32
CA ARG A 63 5.34 -25.90 0.15
C ARG A 63 5.88 -25.29 1.44
N PHE A 64 5.83 -23.96 1.57
CA PHE A 64 6.22 -23.27 2.81
C PHE A 64 5.27 -23.62 3.96
N LEU A 65 3.96 -23.52 3.74
CA LEU A 65 2.96 -23.76 4.78
C LEU A 65 2.95 -25.23 5.26
N GLU A 66 3.03 -26.20 4.35
CA GLU A 66 3.06 -27.64 4.67
C GLU A 66 4.19 -28.00 5.65
N LEU A 67 5.25 -27.20 5.68
CA LEU A 67 6.46 -27.49 6.42
C LEU A 67 6.60 -26.63 7.67
N LEU A 68 6.34 -25.32 7.58
CA LEU A 68 6.40 -24.45 8.74
C LEU A 68 5.21 -24.67 9.69
N VAL A 69 3.99 -24.86 9.19
CA VAL A 69 2.81 -24.94 10.05
C VAL A 69 2.92 -26.08 11.08
N PRO A 70 3.27 -27.34 10.72
CA PRO A 70 3.43 -28.40 11.70
C PRO A 70 4.58 -28.13 12.69
N TYR A 71 5.67 -27.54 12.21
CA TYR A 71 6.84 -27.22 13.04
C TYR A 71 6.50 -26.11 14.06
N LEU A 72 5.80 -25.06 13.64
CA LEU A 72 5.34 -23.99 14.52
C LEU A 72 4.27 -24.50 15.49
N GLN A 73 3.31 -25.32 15.06
CA GLN A 73 2.27 -25.88 15.93
C GLN A 73 2.83 -26.77 17.04
N SER A 74 3.90 -27.52 16.76
CA SER A 74 4.54 -28.41 17.74
C SER A 74 5.46 -27.67 18.72
N ASN A 75 6.05 -26.55 18.30
CA ASN A 75 7.05 -25.83 19.11
C ASN A 75 6.54 -24.52 19.73
N LEU A 76 5.46 -23.92 19.21
CA LEU A 76 4.88 -22.66 19.71
C LEU A 76 3.51 -22.88 20.35
N SER A 77 3.45 -22.56 21.64
CA SER A 77 2.18 -22.52 22.36
C SER A 77 1.29 -21.39 21.83
N HIS A 78 -0.01 -21.64 21.70
CA HIS A 78 -1.02 -20.68 21.25
C HIS A 78 -0.88 -20.17 19.81
N PHE A 79 -0.03 -20.80 18.99
CA PHE A 79 -0.02 -20.57 17.54
C PHE A 79 -1.41 -20.88 16.96
N GLU A 80 -1.94 -19.95 16.17
CA GLU A 80 -3.27 -20.06 15.56
C GLU A 80 -3.16 -20.19 14.04
N ASN A 81 -2.39 -19.31 13.40
CA ASN A 81 -2.26 -19.28 11.95
C ASN A 81 -0.91 -18.76 11.48
N LEU A 82 -0.49 -19.19 10.28
CA LEU A 82 0.62 -18.64 9.51
C LEU A 82 0.09 -18.22 8.15
N GLU A 83 0.49 -17.04 7.70
CA GLU A 83 0.15 -16.49 6.40
C GLU A 83 1.42 -16.01 5.70
N ILE A 84 1.53 -16.35 4.40
CA ILE A 84 2.57 -15.80 3.53
C ILE A 84 2.04 -14.48 2.95
N LEU A 85 2.69 -13.38 3.31
CA LEU A 85 2.27 -12.05 2.88
C LEU A 85 2.61 -11.79 1.41
N ASN A 86 3.86 -12.08 1.03
CA ASN A 86 4.38 -11.90 -0.32
C ASN A 86 5.77 -12.57 -0.47
N PHE A 87 6.20 -12.69 -1.72
CA PHE A 87 7.59 -12.99 -2.09
C PHE A 87 8.23 -11.74 -2.70
N ARG A 88 9.45 -11.41 -2.29
CA ARG A 88 10.22 -10.28 -2.84
C ARG A 88 11.54 -10.72 -3.47
N ASN A 89 12.05 -9.89 -4.37
CA ASN A 89 13.30 -10.13 -5.08
C ASN A 89 14.52 -10.19 -4.14
N GLY A 90 15.54 -10.95 -4.55
CA GLY A 90 16.74 -11.21 -3.76
C GLY A 90 16.90 -12.70 -3.43
N SER A 91 17.12 -13.52 -4.46
CA SER A 91 16.89 -14.98 -4.45
C SER A 91 15.39 -15.27 -4.31
N ILE A 92 14.83 -15.52 -3.13
CA ILE A 92 13.39 -15.33 -2.84
C ILE A 92 13.28 -14.99 -1.37
N VAL A 93 12.86 -13.78 -1.00
CA VAL A 93 12.60 -13.47 0.41
C VAL A 93 11.10 -13.60 0.68
N VAL A 94 10.78 -14.42 1.67
CA VAL A 94 9.42 -14.76 2.07
C VAL A 94 9.05 -13.89 3.26
N ASN A 95 8.09 -12.99 3.08
CA ASN A 95 7.52 -12.22 4.18
C ASN A 95 6.29 -12.94 4.72
N SER A 96 6.25 -13.14 6.03
CA SER A 96 5.25 -13.98 6.67
C SER A 96 4.68 -13.30 7.92
N ARG A 97 3.46 -13.68 8.26
CA ARG A 97 2.73 -13.20 9.44
C ARG A 97 2.14 -14.38 10.19
N MET A 98 2.45 -14.48 11.47
CA MET A 98 1.85 -15.47 12.37
C MET A 98 0.94 -14.80 13.39
N LYS A 99 -0.16 -15.48 13.70
CA LYS A 99 -1.17 -15.06 14.66
C LYS A 99 -1.17 -16.00 15.86
N PHE A 100 -1.24 -15.43 17.06
CA PHE A 100 -1.43 -16.18 18.29
C PHE A 100 -2.82 -15.91 18.90
N GLY A 101 -3.50 -16.97 19.31
CA GLY A 101 -4.88 -16.89 19.79
C GLY A 101 -5.05 -16.30 21.19
N ARG A 102 -3.96 -16.04 21.91
CA ARG A 102 -3.95 -15.39 23.23
C ARG A 102 -2.75 -14.45 23.34
N PRO A 103 -2.82 -13.40 24.17
CA PRO A 103 -1.64 -12.63 24.55
C PRO A 103 -0.60 -13.59 25.12
N VAL A 104 0.58 -13.65 24.49
CA VAL A 104 1.68 -14.49 24.93
C VAL A 104 2.63 -13.63 25.79
N ALA A 105 3.36 -14.25 26.71
CA ALA A 105 4.26 -13.55 27.64
C ALA A 105 5.32 -12.70 26.90
N GLN A 106 5.83 -11.65 27.55
CA GLN A 106 6.93 -10.84 27.01
C GLN A 106 8.11 -11.73 26.56
N GLY A 107 8.68 -11.47 25.38
CA GLY A 107 9.82 -12.24 24.84
C GLY A 107 9.48 -13.27 23.76
N VAL A 108 8.26 -13.25 23.21
CA VAL A 108 7.85 -14.14 22.09
C VAL A 108 8.76 -14.02 20.89
N THR A 109 9.24 -12.82 20.56
CA THR A 109 10.14 -12.58 19.43
C THR A 109 11.41 -13.41 19.52
N THR A 110 12.03 -13.50 20.70
CA THR A 110 13.23 -14.30 20.93
C THR A 110 12.94 -15.79 20.77
N THR A 111 11.84 -16.28 21.34
CA THR A 111 11.44 -17.69 21.22
C THR A 111 11.14 -18.06 19.76
N VAL A 112 10.39 -17.21 19.06
CA VAL A 112 10.07 -17.38 17.64
C VAL A 112 11.35 -17.35 16.81
N TYR A 113 12.28 -16.43 17.09
CA TYR A 113 13.57 -16.35 16.42
C TYR A 113 14.36 -17.66 16.57
N LEU A 114 14.51 -18.19 17.80
CA LEU A 114 15.26 -19.43 18.05
C LEU A 114 14.63 -20.64 17.34
N ILE A 115 13.30 -20.73 17.34
CA ILE A 115 12.56 -21.79 16.66
C ILE A 115 12.73 -21.68 15.14
N LEU A 116 12.62 -20.48 14.57
CA LEU A 116 12.82 -20.27 13.14
C LEU A 116 14.30 -20.46 12.73
N GLU A 117 15.25 -20.16 13.61
CA GLU A 117 16.67 -20.43 13.39
C GLU A 117 16.95 -21.95 13.33
N ASP A 118 16.41 -22.73 14.27
CA ASP A 118 16.51 -24.20 14.26
C ASP A 118 15.85 -24.80 13.01
N PHE A 119 14.67 -24.29 12.65
CA PHE A 119 14.01 -24.62 11.39
C PHE A 119 14.93 -24.38 10.18
N CYS A 120 15.59 -23.22 10.09
CA CYS A 120 16.49 -22.93 8.97
C CYS A 120 17.65 -23.93 8.86
N ASN A 121 18.17 -24.43 9.99
CA ASN A 121 19.24 -25.41 10.00
C ASN A 121 18.77 -26.80 9.52
N THR A 122 17.50 -27.14 9.75
CA THR A 122 16.92 -28.44 9.38
C THR A 122 16.25 -28.43 7.99
N ALA A 123 15.80 -27.26 7.52
CA ALA A 123 15.04 -27.10 6.28
C ALA A 123 15.75 -27.63 5.02
N TYR A 124 17.08 -27.53 4.93
CA TYR A 124 17.81 -28.10 3.79
C TYR A 124 17.61 -29.62 3.68
N GLN A 125 17.59 -30.32 4.81
CA GLN A 125 17.48 -31.78 4.84
C GLN A 125 16.07 -32.28 4.53
N THR A 126 15.05 -31.54 4.94
CA THR A 126 13.64 -31.95 4.79
C THR A 126 13.01 -31.42 3.50
N MET A 127 13.51 -30.31 2.97
CA MET A 127 12.78 -29.52 1.97
C MET A 127 13.54 -29.30 0.69
N ASN A 128 14.84 -29.61 0.61
CA ASN A 128 15.70 -29.16 -0.51
C ASN A 128 15.52 -27.64 -0.77
N LEU A 129 15.37 -26.86 0.30
CA LEU A 129 15.33 -25.39 0.29
C LEU A 129 16.53 -24.91 1.11
N ALA A 130 17.42 -24.14 0.49
CA ALA A 130 18.56 -23.54 1.17
C ALA A 130 18.13 -22.18 1.71
N ILE A 131 17.92 -22.09 3.03
CA ILE A 131 17.50 -20.85 3.69
C ILE A 131 18.74 -20.19 4.32
N ASP A 132 18.93 -18.91 4.04
CA ASP A 132 19.96 -18.12 4.71
C ASP A 132 19.49 -17.75 6.11
N LYS A 133 20.00 -18.45 7.14
CA LYS A 133 19.64 -18.18 8.53
C LYS A 133 19.96 -16.75 8.99
N TYR A 134 20.93 -16.08 8.38
CA TYR A 134 21.31 -14.70 8.72
C TYR A 134 20.35 -13.67 8.13
N SER A 135 19.45 -14.10 7.25
CA SER A 135 18.37 -13.27 6.71
C SER A 135 17.12 -13.25 7.58
N LEU A 136 17.10 -14.03 8.67
CA LEU A 136 15.96 -14.12 9.58
C LEU A 136 15.77 -12.79 10.33
N ASP A 137 14.60 -12.21 10.14
CA ASP A 137 14.19 -10.96 10.76
C ASP A 137 12.81 -11.18 11.39
N VAL A 138 12.62 -10.83 12.67
CA VAL A 138 11.41 -11.14 13.44
C VAL A 138 10.99 -9.93 14.26
N GLU A 139 9.75 -9.49 14.11
CA GLU A 139 9.17 -8.34 14.84
C GLU A 139 7.78 -8.68 15.40
N SER A 140 7.40 -8.04 16.52
CA SER A 140 6.13 -8.27 17.23
C SER A 140 5.59 -6.98 17.85
N ASP A 141 4.27 -6.90 18.08
CA ASP A 141 3.48 -5.85 18.77
C ASP A 141 3.59 -4.41 18.20
N GLN A 142 4.80 -3.93 17.92
CA GLN A 142 5.13 -2.64 17.32
C GLN A 142 5.85 -2.83 15.98
N ALA A 143 5.69 -3.99 15.35
CA ALA A 143 6.25 -4.25 14.04
C ALA A 143 5.73 -3.21 13.04
N ASP A 144 6.59 -2.69 12.18
CA ASP A 144 6.17 -1.88 11.05
C ASP A 144 5.65 -2.80 9.94
N PRO A 145 4.32 -2.89 9.70
CA PRO A 145 3.79 -3.80 8.70
C PRO A 145 4.29 -3.48 7.29
N CYS A 146 4.68 -2.22 7.03
CA CYS A 146 5.22 -1.80 5.74
C CYS A 146 6.63 -2.34 5.47
N LYS A 147 7.39 -2.71 6.51
CA LYS A 147 8.69 -3.38 6.37
C LYS A 147 8.56 -4.77 5.73
N PHE A 148 7.44 -5.45 6.00
CA PHE A 148 7.14 -6.80 5.52
C PHE A 148 6.25 -6.81 4.25
N GLN A 149 5.90 -5.63 3.75
CA GLN A 149 5.11 -5.48 2.53
C GLN A 149 6.02 -5.19 1.32
N ALA A 150 5.72 -5.83 0.19
CA ALA A 150 6.47 -5.65 -1.06
C ALA A 150 5.73 -4.72 -2.03
N CYS A 151 5.85 -3.41 -1.81
CA CYS A 151 5.39 -2.40 -2.78
C CYS A 151 6.52 -2.07 -3.77
N ASN A 152 6.18 -1.88 -5.05
CA ASN A 152 7.13 -1.37 -6.04
C ASN A 152 7.25 0.16 -5.96
N GLU A 153 8.14 0.74 -6.77
CA GLU A 153 8.41 2.19 -6.79
C GLU A 153 7.20 3.06 -7.19
N TYR A 154 6.18 2.43 -7.81
CA TYR A 154 4.95 3.09 -8.25
C TYR A 154 3.82 3.02 -7.21
N ALA A 155 4.13 2.63 -5.96
CA ALA A 155 3.17 2.51 -4.89
C ALA A 155 3.70 3.03 -3.55
N GLU A 156 2.80 3.54 -2.73
CA GLU A 156 3.07 3.89 -1.34
C GLU A 156 2.50 2.82 -0.42
N CYS A 157 3.29 2.34 0.53
CA CYS A 157 2.76 1.49 1.59
C CYS A 157 1.98 2.31 2.61
N LYS A 158 0.74 1.92 2.88
CA LYS A 158 -0.14 2.55 3.88
C LYS A 158 -0.67 1.49 4.82
N VAL A 159 -0.67 1.80 6.11
CA VAL A 159 -1.28 0.93 7.14
C VAL A 159 -2.74 1.32 7.32
N ASN A 160 -3.63 0.35 7.13
CA ASN A 160 -5.05 0.51 7.37
C ASN A 160 -5.31 0.70 8.88
N LYS A 161 -5.93 1.81 9.26
CA LYS A 161 -6.15 2.17 10.68
C LYS A 161 -7.13 1.23 11.40
N TRP A 162 -8.02 0.55 10.67
CA TRP A 162 -9.00 -0.37 11.25
C TRP A 162 -8.47 -1.80 11.35
N SER A 163 -7.89 -2.34 10.28
CA SER A 163 -7.36 -3.72 10.28
C SER A 163 -5.94 -3.82 10.84
N GLY A 164 -5.16 -2.73 10.79
CA GLY A 164 -3.73 -2.74 11.12
C GLY A 164 -2.85 -3.37 10.04
N GLU A 165 -3.39 -3.61 8.85
CA GLU A 165 -2.69 -4.28 7.74
C GLU A 165 -2.02 -3.26 6.81
N ALA A 166 -0.83 -3.61 6.31
CA ALA A 166 -0.16 -2.83 5.26
C ALA A 166 -0.77 -3.15 3.89
N GLU A 167 -1.03 -2.10 3.12
CA GLU A 167 -1.56 -2.16 1.76
C GLU A 167 -0.69 -1.30 0.84
N CYS A 168 -0.44 -1.79 -0.38
CA CYS A 168 0.23 -1.00 -1.41
C CYS A 168 -0.81 -0.19 -2.16
N VAL A 169 -0.74 1.13 -2.03
CA VAL A 169 -1.63 2.06 -2.74
C VAL A 169 -0.89 2.62 -3.93
N CYS A 170 -1.37 2.34 -5.14
CA CYS A 170 -0.73 2.81 -6.37
C CYS A 170 -0.74 4.35 -6.46
N ASN A 171 0.33 4.89 -7.01
CA ASN A 171 0.44 6.31 -7.33
C ASN A 171 -0.54 6.69 -8.45
N ALA A 172 -0.86 7.98 -8.56
CA ALA A 172 -1.74 8.48 -9.63
C ALA A 172 -1.23 8.03 -11.02
N GLY A 173 -2.13 7.48 -11.84
CA GLY A 173 -1.81 6.96 -13.17
C GLY A 173 -1.30 5.50 -13.20
N TYR A 174 -1.19 4.85 -12.03
CA TYR A 174 -0.81 3.44 -11.90
C TYR A 174 -1.94 2.62 -11.28
N PHE A 175 -2.04 1.36 -11.69
CA PHE A 175 -3.07 0.43 -11.23
C PHE A 175 -2.47 -0.95 -10.98
N SER A 176 -3.02 -1.66 -10.00
CA SER A 176 -2.73 -3.07 -9.74
C SER A 176 -3.86 -3.91 -10.33
N VAL A 177 -3.49 -4.88 -11.17
CA VAL A 177 -4.42 -5.82 -11.79
C VAL A 177 -4.03 -7.22 -11.33
N ASP A 178 -5.01 -8.02 -10.90
CA ASP A 178 -4.80 -9.40 -10.43
C ASP A 178 -3.74 -9.56 -9.32
N GLY A 179 -3.57 -8.54 -8.47
CA GLY A 179 -2.61 -8.56 -7.37
C GLY A 179 -1.15 -8.40 -7.81
N LEU A 180 -0.90 -8.04 -9.07
CA LEU A 180 0.43 -7.65 -9.55
C LEU A 180 0.85 -6.29 -8.98
N PRO A 181 2.16 -5.97 -8.96
CA PRO A 181 2.65 -4.66 -8.55
C PRO A 181 2.06 -3.57 -9.46
N CYS A 182 1.96 -2.34 -8.96
CA CYS A 182 1.32 -1.25 -9.69
C CYS A 182 2.03 -1.00 -11.03
N GLN A 183 1.27 -1.02 -12.13
CA GLN A 183 1.75 -0.76 -13.49
C GLN A 183 1.08 0.48 -14.06
N SER A 184 1.73 1.14 -15.01
CA SER A 184 1.17 2.36 -15.59
C SER A 184 -0.08 2.02 -16.41
N ILE A 185 -1.11 2.88 -16.35
CA ILE A 185 -2.29 2.69 -17.20
C ILE A 185 -1.94 2.71 -18.70
N CYS A 186 -0.87 3.41 -19.07
CA CYS A 186 -0.35 3.44 -20.44
C CYS A 186 0.14 2.07 -20.95
N GLU A 187 0.66 1.23 -20.05
CA GLU A 187 1.10 -0.14 -20.38
C GLU A 187 -0.06 -1.13 -20.27
N LEU A 188 -0.90 -0.98 -19.24
CA LEU A 188 -2.04 -1.86 -19.00
C LEU A 188 -3.11 -1.74 -20.09
N GLN A 189 -3.32 -0.52 -20.60
CA GLN A 189 -4.34 -0.22 -21.58
C GLN A 189 -3.76 0.63 -22.72
N THR A 190 -3.35 -0.04 -23.80
CA THR A 190 -2.70 0.62 -24.94
C THR A 190 -3.61 1.56 -25.73
N ASP A 191 -4.93 1.39 -25.63
CA ASP A 191 -5.95 2.25 -26.25
C ASP A 191 -6.52 3.31 -25.28
N PHE A 192 -5.87 3.51 -24.12
CA PHE A 192 -6.27 4.51 -23.14
C PHE A 192 -6.30 5.93 -23.72
N CYS A 193 -5.36 6.25 -24.62
CA CYS A 193 -5.39 7.48 -25.40
C CYS A 193 -5.97 7.23 -26.79
N LEU A 194 -7.00 8.00 -27.14
CA LEU A 194 -7.67 7.93 -28.44
C LEU A 194 -6.88 8.71 -29.50
N ASN A 195 -7.24 8.51 -30.77
CA ASN A 195 -6.70 9.24 -31.92
C ASN A 195 -5.16 9.20 -32.02
N ASP A 196 -4.57 8.03 -31.76
CA ASP A 196 -3.11 7.84 -31.71
C ASP A 196 -2.41 8.82 -30.75
N GLY A 197 -3.11 9.24 -29.68
CA GLY A 197 -2.57 10.08 -28.64
C GLY A 197 -1.42 9.39 -27.90
N LYS A 198 -0.39 10.14 -27.52
CA LYS A 198 0.70 9.60 -26.71
C LYS A 198 0.29 9.60 -25.24
N CYS A 199 0.38 8.44 -24.60
CA CYS A 199 0.16 8.28 -23.16
C CYS A 199 1.47 8.51 -22.41
N ASP A 200 1.47 9.45 -21.46
CA ASP A 200 2.60 9.72 -20.57
C ASP A 200 2.09 9.86 -19.13
N ILE A 201 2.92 9.54 -18.13
CA ILE A 201 2.57 9.71 -16.70
C ILE A 201 3.24 10.95 -16.13
N ILE A 202 2.45 11.84 -15.52
CA ILE A 202 2.96 12.96 -14.71
C ILE A 202 2.87 12.59 -13.24
N SER A 203 4.01 12.65 -12.53
CA SER A 203 4.08 12.38 -11.09
C SER A 203 3.07 13.22 -10.30
N GLY A 204 2.20 12.54 -9.55
CA GLY A 204 1.16 13.15 -8.72
C GLY A 204 -0.09 13.65 -9.45
N GLN A 205 -0.09 13.68 -10.80
CA GLN A 205 -1.25 14.07 -11.60
C GLN A 205 -1.90 12.88 -12.32
N GLY A 206 -1.12 11.84 -12.62
CA GLY A 206 -1.60 10.65 -13.29
C GLY A 206 -1.29 10.63 -14.78
N ALA A 207 -2.05 9.83 -15.52
CA ALA A 207 -1.85 9.69 -16.96
C ALA A 207 -2.40 10.89 -17.71
N ILE A 208 -1.65 11.32 -18.72
CA ILE A 208 -2.05 12.34 -19.66
C ILE A 208 -1.99 11.79 -21.08
N CYS A 209 -2.97 12.19 -21.87
CA CYS A 209 -2.98 11.95 -23.30
C CYS A 209 -2.69 13.29 -23.98
N CYS A 210 -1.60 13.39 -24.74
CA CYS A 210 -1.26 14.61 -25.48
C CYS A 210 -0.70 14.26 -26.86
N ARG A 211 -1.29 14.86 -27.91
CA ARG A 211 -0.67 14.96 -29.22
C ARG A 211 -0.95 16.32 -29.83
N VAL A 212 0.14 17.02 -30.18
CA VAL A 212 0.11 18.39 -30.71
C VAL A 212 0.86 18.38 -32.04
N GLY A 213 0.22 18.90 -33.09
CA GLY A 213 0.85 19.19 -34.38
C GLY A 213 1.06 20.70 -34.56
N GLU A 214 1.52 21.12 -35.75
CA GLU A 214 1.86 22.54 -35.99
C GLU A 214 0.67 23.49 -35.84
N ASN A 215 -0.53 23.11 -36.28
CA ASN A 215 -1.75 23.95 -36.26
C ASN A 215 -2.97 23.20 -35.73
N TRP A 216 -2.77 22.15 -34.92
CA TRP A 216 -3.85 21.34 -34.37
C TRP A 216 -3.43 20.64 -33.08
N TRP A 217 -4.41 20.31 -32.24
CA TRP A 217 -4.22 19.53 -31.02
C TRP A 217 -5.48 18.72 -30.72
N TYR A 218 -5.32 17.64 -29.96
CA TYR A 218 -6.46 16.97 -29.36
C TYR A 218 -6.77 17.54 -27.97
N ARG A 219 -8.06 17.61 -27.62
CA ARG A 219 -8.59 17.99 -26.31
C ARG A 219 -9.41 16.84 -25.73
N GLY A 220 -9.53 16.81 -24.41
CA GLY A 220 -10.20 15.75 -23.66
C GLY A 220 -9.23 15.06 -22.70
N GLU A 221 -9.74 14.28 -21.76
CA GLU A 221 -8.90 13.49 -20.85
C GLU A 221 -8.12 12.42 -21.62
N HIS A 222 -8.74 11.87 -22.68
CA HIS A 222 -8.19 10.80 -23.52
C HIS A 222 -7.87 11.26 -24.95
N CYS A 223 -7.79 12.57 -25.21
CA CYS A 223 -7.61 13.12 -26.57
C CYS A 223 -8.76 12.79 -27.54
N GLU A 224 -10.02 12.77 -27.09
CA GLU A 224 -11.16 12.46 -27.96
C GLU A 224 -11.48 13.52 -29.03
N GLU A 225 -11.25 14.82 -28.75
CA GLU A 225 -11.74 15.92 -29.59
C GLU A 225 -10.63 16.56 -30.41
N TYR A 226 -10.77 16.58 -31.74
CA TYR A 226 -9.82 17.26 -32.63
C TYR A 226 -10.10 18.77 -32.69
N VAL A 227 -9.06 19.57 -32.46
CA VAL A 227 -9.12 21.02 -32.60
C VAL A 227 -8.05 21.49 -33.59
N SER A 228 -8.46 22.26 -34.59
CA SER A 228 -7.51 22.94 -35.49
C SER A 228 -7.49 24.44 -35.21
N GLU A 229 -6.29 25.00 -35.16
CA GLU A 229 -6.05 26.43 -35.00
C GLU A 229 -6.83 27.29 -36.03
N PRO A 230 -6.79 26.99 -37.35
CA PRO A 230 -7.55 27.77 -38.33
C PRO A 230 -9.07 27.70 -38.13
N LEU A 231 -9.60 26.58 -37.62
CA LEU A 231 -11.03 26.45 -37.33
C LEU A 231 -11.42 27.35 -36.14
N VAL A 232 -10.62 27.35 -35.08
CA VAL A 232 -10.86 28.21 -33.91
C VAL A 232 -10.77 29.69 -34.29
N VAL A 233 -9.75 30.07 -35.07
CA VAL A 233 -9.58 31.44 -35.57
C VAL A 233 -10.76 31.83 -36.47
N GLY A 234 -11.20 30.94 -37.37
CA GLY A 234 -12.35 31.17 -38.23
C GLY A 234 -13.65 31.41 -37.47
N ILE A 235 -13.94 30.60 -36.46
CA ILE A 235 -15.14 30.75 -35.60
C ILE A 235 -15.08 32.08 -34.82
N ALA A 236 -13.91 32.45 -34.31
CA ALA A 236 -13.72 33.70 -33.58
C ALA A 236 -13.98 34.92 -34.49
N ILE A 237 -13.41 34.93 -35.69
CA ILE A 237 -13.63 36.01 -36.68
C ILE A 237 -15.11 36.09 -37.07
N ALA A 238 -15.75 34.96 -37.38
CA ALA A 238 -17.17 34.92 -37.76
C ALA A 238 -18.08 35.43 -36.64
N SER A 239 -17.79 35.08 -35.39
CA SER A 239 -18.55 35.55 -34.22
C SER A 239 -18.42 37.06 -34.02
N VAL A 240 -17.21 37.62 -34.14
CA VAL A 240 -16.98 39.07 -34.03
C VAL A 240 -17.68 39.82 -35.18
N ALA A 241 -17.54 39.34 -36.42
CA ALA A 241 -18.19 39.93 -37.58
C ALA A 241 -19.72 39.88 -37.44
N GLY A 242 -20.28 38.74 -37.01
CA GLY A 242 -21.71 38.58 -36.76
C GLY A 242 -22.23 39.53 -35.68
N PHE A 243 -21.50 39.66 -34.56
CA PHE A 243 -21.85 40.61 -33.50
C PHE A 243 -21.84 42.06 -33.99
N LEU A 244 -20.82 42.47 -34.75
CA LEU A 244 -20.74 43.83 -35.33
C LEU A 244 -21.89 44.12 -36.29
N LEU A 245 -22.27 43.13 -37.12
CA LEU A 245 -23.42 43.27 -38.02
C LEU A 245 -24.72 43.46 -37.26
N VAL A 246 -24.99 42.66 -36.22
CA VAL A 246 -26.19 42.80 -35.38
C VAL A 246 -26.19 44.14 -34.66
N ALA A 247 -25.07 44.54 -34.05
CA ALA A 247 -24.95 45.82 -33.36
C ALA A 247 -25.19 47.00 -34.30
N SER A 248 -24.64 46.94 -35.53
CA SER A 248 -24.90 47.96 -36.55
C SER A 248 -26.38 48.02 -36.92
N GLY A 249 -27.05 46.89 -37.13
CA GLY A 249 -28.48 46.83 -37.40
C GLY A 249 -29.32 47.46 -36.29
N VAL A 250 -28.98 47.23 -35.01
CA VAL A 250 -29.67 47.86 -33.86
C VAL A 250 -29.42 49.36 -33.76
N ILE A 251 -28.27 49.86 -34.21
CA ILE A 251 -27.98 51.30 -34.20
C ILE A 251 -28.71 52.03 -35.33
N PHE A 252 -28.90 51.38 -36.48
CA PHE A 252 -29.50 51.99 -37.67
C PHE A 252 -31.04 51.85 -37.74
N PHE A 253 -31.66 50.99 -36.93
CA PHE A 253 -33.12 50.86 -36.77
C PHE A 253 -33.62 51.51 -35.47
#